data_AF-A0A9D5NGW3-F1
#
_entry.id   AF-A0A9D5NGW3-F1
#
_cell.length_a   1.000
_cell.length_b   1.000
_cell.length_c   1.000
_cell.angle_alpha   90.00
_cell.angle_beta   90.00
_cell.angle_gamma   90.00
#
_symmetry.space_group_name_H-M   'P 1'
#
loop_
_entity.id
_entity.type
_entity.pdbx_description
1 polymer ?
#
loop_
_entity_poly.entity_id
_entity_poly.type
_entity_poly.pdbx_seq_one_letter_code
_entity_poly.pdbx_strand_id
1 'polypeptide(L)'
;MNLFNRKLNRNLLVDKLIKYRKENEYNDNNYFLDYINIITEEFSKHKFVSDSDFLLKGRRKFLVNEFYDILKDEDNYNKKHFIDNPLYFALGHIEEILFGINTVYPDDVDEEKREITENGSYKIAGIYIKEIRDIDERYNRKKIICLEEKQLIEKMIEDFKSKLN
;
A
#
# COMPACT_ATOMS: atom_id res chain seq x y z
N MET A 1 -2.15 -20.93 -24.66
CA MET A 1 -1.73 -19.51 -24.47
C MET A 1 -1.16 -19.36 -23.07
N ASN A 2 0.10 -18.92 -22.95
CA ASN A 2 0.80 -18.78 -21.67
C ASN A 2 0.17 -17.68 -20.80
N LEU A 3 -0.68 -18.06 -19.86
CA LEU A 3 -1.24 -17.18 -18.83
C LEU A 3 -0.15 -16.57 -17.91
N PHE A 4 0.99 -17.24 -17.79
CA PHE A 4 2.11 -16.89 -16.89
C PHE A 4 3.05 -15.76 -17.38
N ASN A 5 2.70 -15.00 -18.42
CA ASN A 5 3.60 -14.03 -19.04
C ASN A 5 3.11 -12.58 -19.02
N ARG A 6 2.01 -12.26 -18.34
CA ARG A 6 1.51 -10.88 -18.26
C ARG A 6 1.92 -10.24 -16.95
N LYS A 7 2.27 -8.94 -16.99
CA LYS A 7 2.40 -8.11 -15.79
C LYS A 7 1.02 -7.98 -15.14
N LEU A 8 0.97 -7.96 -13.81
CA LEU A 8 -0.29 -7.78 -13.10
C LEU A 8 -0.81 -6.35 -13.29
N ASN A 9 -1.98 -6.23 -13.91
CA ASN A 9 -2.70 -4.95 -14.00
C ASN A 9 -3.35 -4.65 -12.66
N ARG A 10 -3.01 -3.51 -12.08
CA ARG A 10 -3.50 -3.06 -10.77
C ARG A 10 -5.03 -2.95 -10.75
N ASN A 11 -5.61 -2.28 -11.74
CA ASN A 11 -7.05 -2.00 -11.76
C ASN A 11 -7.87 -3.30 -11.79
N LEU A 12 -7.41 -4.32 -12.53
CA LEU A 12 -8.11 -5.62 -12.55
C LEU A 12 -8.12 -6.32 -11.18
N LEU A 13 -7.00 -6.27 -10.45
CA LEU A 13 -6.95 -6.80 -9.08
C LEU A 13 -7.85 -5.96 -8.16
N VAL A 14 -7.76 -4.62 -8.25
CA VAL A 14 -8.56 -3.70 -7.44
C VAL A 14 -10.07 -3.90 -7.66
N ASP A 15 -10.52 -4.03 -8.91
CA ASP A 15 -11.92 -4.29 -9.22
C ASP A 15 -12.41 -5.62 -8.62
N LYS A 16 -11.57 -6.66 -8.66
CA LYS A 16 -11.84 -7.97 -8.05
C LYS A 16 -11.99 -7.84 -6.53
N LEU A 17 -11.11 -7.08 -5.88
CA LEU A 17 -11.13 -6.85 -4.43
C LEU A 17 -12.33 -6.00 -4.00
N ILE A 18 -12.65 -4.92 -4.74
CA ILE A 18 -13.83 -4.08 -4.50
C ILE A 18 -15.11 -4.91 -4.63
N LYS A 19 -15.18 -5.80 -5.63
CA LYS A 19 -16.32 -6.69 -5.81
C LYS A 19 -16.48 -7.63 -4.62
N TYR A 20 -15.41 -8.35 -4.26
CA TYR A 20 -15.42 -9.26 -3.11
C TYR A 20 -15.87 -8.53 -1.83
N ARG A 21 -15.31 -7.34 -1.59
CA ARG A 21 -15.66 -6.48 -0.47
C ARG A 21 -17.17 -6.17 -0.41
N LYS A 22 -17.78 -5.79 -1.53
CA LYS A 22 -19.22 -5.46 -1.59
C LYS A 22 -20.14 -6.65 -1.36
N GLU A 23 -19.68 -7.86 -1.69
CA GLU A 23 -20.49 -9.08 -1.67
C GLU A 23 -20.40 -9.84 -0.34
N ASN A 24 -19.52 -9.47 0.57
CA ASN A 24 -19.25 -10.19 1.81
C ASN A 24 -19.37 -9.29 3.06
N GLU A 25 -19.75 -9.89 4.19
CA GLU A 25 -19.85 -9.19 5.48
C GLU A 25 -18.47 -8.98 6.12
N TYR A 26 -18.30 -7.84 6.78
CA TYR A 26 -16.99 -7.20 6.98
C TYR A 26 -16.21 -7.60 8.23
N ASN A 27 -16.61 -8.64 8.97
CA ASN A 27 -16.22 -8.75 10.38
C ASN A 27 -15.87 -10.16 10.88
N ASP A 28 -15.41 -11.07 10.01
CA ASP A 28 -14.88 -12.35 10.47
C ASP A 28 -13.50 -12.68 9.89
N ASN A 29 -12.81 -13.62 10.53
CA ASN A 29 -11.49 -14.08 10.08
C ASN A 29 -11.55 -14.70 8.67
N ASN A 30 -12.71 -15.22 8.24
CA ASN A 30 -12.88 -15.79 6.90
C ASN A 30 -12.79 -14.71 5.83
N TYR A 31 -13.45 -13.56 6.03
CA TYR A 31 -13.35 -12.40 5.15
C TYR A 31 -11.90 -11.96 4.95
N PHE A 32 -11.13 -11.86 6.04
CA PHE A 32 -9.72 -11.47 5.99
C PHE A 32 -8.86 -12.47 5.21
N LEU A 33 -9.03 -13.76 5.49
CA LEU A 33 -8.28 -14.82 4.82
C LEU A 33 -8.59 -14.88 3.33
N ASP A 34 -9.87 -14.84 2.96
CA ASP A 34 -10.31 -14.87 1.57
C ASP A 34 -9.81 -13.65 0.78
N TYR A 35 -9.90 -12.45 1.36
CA TYR A 35 -9.41 -11.23 0.73
C TYR A 35 -7.92 -11.33 0.41
N ILE A 36 -7.13 -11.81 1.36
CA ILE A 36 -5.70 -12.00 1.18
C ILE A 36 -5.39 -13.14 0.20
N ASN A 37 -6.19 -14.21 0.22
CA ASN A 37 -6.05 -15.32 -0.70
C ASN A 37 -6.24 -14.84 -2.16
N ILE A 38 -7.21 -13.97 -2.42
CA ILE A 38 -7.38 -13.33 -3.74
C ILE A 38 -6.09 -12.63 -4.20
N ILE A 39 -5.44 -11.86 -3.32
CA ILE A 39 -4.19 -11.16 -3.65
C ILE A 39 -3.09 -12.16 -3.97
N THR A 40 -2.86 -13.13 -3.08
CA THR A 40 -1.77 -14.12 -3.23
C THR A 40 -1.95 -14.98 -4.48
N GLU A 41 -3.17 -15.38 -4.81
CA GLU A 41 -3.49 -16.07 -6.05
C GLU A 41 -3.15 -15.24 -7.28
N GLU A 42 -3.56 -13.97 -7.32
CA GLU A 42 -3.24 -13.10 -8.46
C GLU A 42 -1.73 -12.88 -8.58
N PHE A 43 -1.01 -12.77 -7.47
CA PHE A 43 0.45 -12.67 -7.50
C PHE A 43 1.08 -13.95 -8.06
N SER A 44 0.59 -15.13 -7.71
CA SER A 44 1.12 -16.41 -8.23
C SER A 44 0.97 -16.59 -9.74
N LYS A 45 0.00 -15.90 -10.37
CA LYS A 45 -0.34 -16.03 -11.79
C LYS A 45 0.49 -15.12 -12.71
N HIS A 46 1.16 -14.11 -12.14
CA HIS A 46 1.77 -13.02 -12.90
C HIS A 46 3.29 -12.94 -12.70
N LYS A 47 3.96 -12.31 -13.67
CA LYS A 47 5.39 -11.96 -13.56
C LYS A 47 5.55 -10.52 -13.12
N PHE A 48 6.56 -10.31 -12.28
CA PHE A 48 6.91 -9.02 -11.70
C PHE A 48 8.33 -8.64 -12.11
N VAL A 49 8.50 -7.37 -12.42
CA VAL A 49 9.80 -6.79 -12.81
C VAL A 49 10.00 -5.56 -11.96
N SER A 50 11.24 -5.34 -11.54
CA SER A 50 11.63 -4.12 -10.83
C SER A 50 11.30 -2.88 -11.63
N ASP A 51 10.96 -1.80 -10.92
CA ASP A 51 10.69 -0.51 -11.52
C ASP A 51 11.38 0.60 -10.72
N SER A 52 12.30 1.33 -11.38
CA SER A 52 13.07 2.40 -10.73
C SER A 52 12.23 3.60 -10.32
N ASP A 53 11.02 3.75 -10.86
CA ASP A 53 10.09 4.81 -10.44
C ASP A 53 9.28 4.43 -9.19
N PHE A 54 9.39 3.19 -8.68
CA PHE A 54 8.72 2.81 -7.44
C PHE A 54 9.37 3.51 -6.23
N LEU A 55 8.56 4.24 -5.46
CA LEU A 55 9.02 4.97 -4.29
C LEU A 55 8.28 4.54 -3.02
N LEU A 56 8.99 3.98 -2.04
CA LEU A 56 8.46 3.81 -0.68
C LEU A 56 8.59 5.12 0.11
N LYS A 57 7.82 6.13 -0.29
CA LYS A 57 7.75 7.47 0.32
C LYS A 57 6.30 7.93 0.41
N GLY A 58 6.09 9.08 1.04
CA GLY A 58 4.79 9.71 1.08
C GLY A 58 3.73 8.87 1.81
N ARG A 59 2.49 8.98 1.34
CA ARG A 59 1.36 8.14 1.76
C ARG A 59 1.68 6.64 1.82
N ARG A 60 2.39 6.09 0.84
CA ARG A 60 2.77 4.66 0.83
C ARG A 60 3.59 4.28 2.05
N LYS A 61 4.56 5.10 2.44
CA LYS A 61 5.40 4.86 3.63
C LYS A 61 4.59 5.01 4.92
N PHE A 62 3.72 6.03 4.98
CA PHE A 62 2.83 6.25 6.11
C PHE A 62 1.92 5.03 6.34
N LEU A 63 1.26 4.53 5.30
CA LEU A 63 0.39 3.35 5.37
C LEU A 63 1.12 2.11 5.89
N VAL A 64 2.35 1.89 5.43
CA VAL A 64 3.18 0.77 5.90
C VAL A 64 3.53 0.93 7.38
N ASN A 65 3.87 2.14 7.82
CA ASN A 65 4.19 2.39 9.22
C ASN A 65 2.96 2.19 10.12
N GLU A 66 1.81 2.78 9.78
CA GLU A 66 0.58 2.61 10.55
C GLU A 66 0.15 1.14 10.61
N PHE A 67 0.27 0.42 9.49
CA PHE A 67 0.02 -1.01 9.45
C PHE A 67 0.81 -1.77 10.52
N TYR A 68 2.13 -1.55 10.62
CA TYR A 68 2.96 -2.24 11.61
C TYR A 68 2.73 -1.73 13.03
N ASP A 69 2.41 -0.46 13.22
CA ASP A 69 2.03 0.07 14.53
C ASP A 69 0.75 -0.60 15.05
N ILE A 70 -0.23 -0.82 14.17
CA ILE A 70 -1.44 -1.61 14.48
C ILE A 70 -1.07 -3.03 14.88
N LEU A 71 -0.27 -3.74 14.06
CA LEU A 71 0.07 -5.14 14.35
C LEU A 71 0.90 -5.30 15.64
N LYS A 72 1.67 -4.29 16.03
CA LYS A 72 2.53 -4.38 17.21
C LYS A 72 1.76 -4.32 18.53
N ASP A 73 0.72 -3.49 18.59
CA ASP A 73 -0.01 -3.20 19.83
C ASP A 73 -1.49 -2.87 19.55
N GLU A 74 -2.22 -3.90 19.10
CA GLU A 74 -3.63 -3.81 18.71
C GLU A 74 -4.49 -3.20 19.82
N ASP A 75 -4.26 -3.59 21.08
CA ASP A 75 -5.03 -3.13 22.24
C ASP A 75 -4.82 -1.65 22.57
N ASN A 76 -3.58 -1.15 22.55
CA ASN A 76 -3.34 0.28 22.78
C ASN A 76 -3.73 1.13 21.57
N TYR A 77 -3.57 0.61 20.35
CA TYR A 77 -4.05 1.31 19.16
C TYR A 77 -5.57 1.51 19.23
N ASN A 78 -6.32 0.47 19.59
CA ASN A 78 -7.77 0.53 19.82
C ASN A 78 -8.17 1.59 20.84
N LYS A 79 -7.49 1.60 22.00
CA LYS A 79 -7.79 2.55 23.08
C LYS A 79 -7.48 4.00 22.70
N LYS A 80 -6.41 4.22 21.95
CA LYS A 80 -5.95 5.57 21.55
C LYS A 80 -6.78 6.15 20.40
N HIS A 81 -7.25 5.29 19.50
CA HIS A 81 -7.92 5.69 18.25
C HIS A 81 -9.42 5.36 18.20
N PHE A 82 -9.97 4.72 19.24
CA PHE A 82 -11.39 4.31 19.35
C PHE A 82 -11.84 3.45 18.15
N ILE A 83 -11.05 2.43 17.82
CA ILE A 83 -11.29 1.53 16.70
C ILE A 83 -11.81 0.18 17.20
N ASP A 84 -12.92 -0.28 16.63
CA ASP A 84 -13.58 -1.54 17.01
C ASP A 84 -12.86 -2.79 16.45
N ASN A 85 -12.20 -2.68 15.30
CA ASN A 85 -11.49 -3.79 14.65
C ASN A 85 -10.17 -3.31 14.02
N PRO A 86 -9.04 -3.31 14.76
CA PRO A 86 -7.76 -2.81 14.26
C PRO A 86 -7.24 -3.61 13.06
N LEU A 87 -7.50 -4.92 13.00
CA LEU A 87 -7.09 -5.76 11.87
C LEU A 87 -7.82 -5.38 10.57
N TYR A 88 -9.07 -4.91 10.67
CA TYR A 88 -9.75 -4.34 9.51
C TYR A 88 -9.02 -3.10 8.96
N PHE A 89 -8.51 -2.22 9.84
CA PHE A 89 -7.73 -1.06 9.42
C PHE A 89 -6.38 -1.45 8.82
N ALA A 90 -5.69 -2.43 9.41
CA ALA A 90 -4.47 -2.98 8.84
C ALA A 90 -4.70 -3.55 7.42
N LEU A 91 -5.78 -4.30 7.20
CA LEU A 91 -6.16 -4.75 5.86
C LEU A 91 -6.48 -3.57 4.93
N GLY A 92 -7.15 -2.53 5.44
CA GLY A 92 -7.42 -1.29 4.70
C GLY A 92 -6.17 -0.57 4.21
N HIS A 93 -5.07 -0.62 4.97
CA HIS A 93 -3.79 -0.07 4.52
C HIS A 93 -3.19 -0.87 3.35
N ILE A 94 -3.32 -2.21 3.36
CA ILE A 94 -2.92 -3.05 2.21
C ILE A 94 -3.79 -2.72 0.99
N GLU A 95 -5.10 -2.54 1.18
CA GLU A 95 -6.05 -2.12 0.13
C GLU A 95 -5.64 -0.79 -0.50
N GLU A 96 -5.34 0.23 0.31
CA GLU A 96 -4.98 1.55 -0.19
C GLU A 96 -3.65 1.54 -0.97
N ILE A 97 -2.66 0.77 -0.50
CA ILE A 97 -1.41 0.55 -1.25
C ILE A 97 -1.74 -0.05 -2.62
N LEU A 98 -2.58 -1.09 -2.67
CA LEU A 98 -3.02 -1.75 -3.91
C LEU A 98 -3.82 -0.81 -4.82
N PHE A 99 -4.59 0.12 -4.29
CA PHE A 99 -5.40 1.05 -5.11
C PHE A 99 -4.52 2.08 -5.84
N GLY A 100 -3.27 2.26 -5.40
CA GLY A 100 -2.32 3.13 -6.07
C GLY A 100 -2.63 4.62 -5.86
N ILE A 101 -3.38 4.96 -4.81
CA ILE A 101 -3.70 6.34 -4.40
C ILE A 101 -2.61 6.82 -3.43
N ASN A 102 -1.36 6.87 -3.92
CA ASN A 102 -0.18 6.98 -3.06
C ASN A 102 0.68 8.21 -3.36
N THR A 103 0.07 9.28 -3.88
CA THR A 103 0.76 10.53 -4.24
C THR A 103 1.55 11.07 -3.05
N VAL A 104 2.81 11.42 -3.30
CA VAL A 104 3.66 12.09 -2.31
C VAL A 104 3.24 13.56 -2.19
N TYR A 105 2.78 13.95 -1.01
CA TYR A 105 2.51 15.35 -0.67
C TYR A 105 3.65 15.95 0.15
N PRO A 106 3.80 17.30 0.14
CA PRO A 106 4.69 17.99 1.05
C PRO A 106 4.43 17.64 2.52
N ASP A 107 3.19 17.32 2.87
CA ASP A 107 2.83 17.01 4.25
C ASP A 107 3.26 15.61 4.70
N ASP A 108 3.63 14.73 3.76
CA ASP A 108 4.07 13.37 4.07
C ASP A 108 5.56 13.28 4.46
N VAL A 109 6.26 14.41 4.56
CA VAL A 109 7.67 14.48 4.95
C VAL A 109 7.83 15.29 6.23
N ASP A 110 8.75 14.85 7.10
CA ASP A 110 9.04 15.52 8.37
C ASP A 110 9.28 17.01 8.13
N GLU A 111 8.53 17.86 8.82
CA GLU A 111 8.58 19.32 8.65
C GLU A 111 10.01 19.86 8.83
N GLU A 112 10.76 19.30 9.77
CA GLU A 112 12.16 19.62 10.06
C GLU A 112 13.12 19.34 8.89
N LYS A 113 12.72 18.50 7.93
CA LYS A 113 13.52 18.16 6.74
C LYS A 113 13.11 18.96 5.50
N ARG A 114 12.14 19.86 5.63
CA ARG A 114 11.65 20.71 4.54
C ARG A 114 12.52 21.96 4.45
N GLU A 115 13.14 22.15 3.30
CA GLU A 115 13.83 23.39 2.95
C GLU A 115 12.95 24.21 2.00
N ILE A 116 12.48 25.37 2.45
CA ILE A 116 11.75 26.31 1.59
C ILE A 116 12.78 27.11 0.80
N THR A 117 12.75 26.96 -0.52
CA THR A 117 13.59 27.75 -1.43
C THR A 117 13.02 29.15 -1.64
N GLU A 118 13.85 30.10 -2.06
CA GLU A 118 13.48 31.51 -2.24
C GLU A 118 12.26 31.74 -3.15
N ASN A 119 11.93 30.79 -4.02
CA ASN A 119 10.78 30.85 -4.93
C ASN A 119 9.51 30.15 -4.39
N GLY A 120 9.50 29.75 -3.11
CA GLY A 120 8.38 29.05 -2.48
C GLY A 120 8.28 27.55 -2.78
N SER A 121 9.26 26.97 -3.49
CA SER A 121 9.33 25.51 -3.70
C SER A 121 9.95 24.81 -2.48
N TYR A 122 9.59 23.55 -2.29
CA TYR A 122 10.12 22.71 -1.20
C TYR A 122 11.19 21.75 -1.72
N LYS A 123 12.29 21.63 -0.97
CA LYS A 123 13.28 20.56 -1.08
C LYS A 123 13.23 19.66 0.15
N ILE A 124 13.58 18.40 -0.05
CA ILE A 124 13.82 17.43 1.03
C ILE A 124 15.17 16.78 0.76
N ALA A 125 16.12 16.97 1.68
CA ALA A 125 17.47 16.47 1.53
C ALA A 125 18.10 16.81 0.16
N GLY A 126 17.93 18.07 -0.28
CA GLY A 126 18.46 18.59 -1.54
C GLY A 126 17.66 18.25 -2.81
N ILE A 127 16.61 17.42 -2.76
CA ILE A 127 15.77 17.04 -3.92
C ILE A 127 14.46 17.83 -3.90
N TYR A 128 14.03 18.39 -5.03
CA TYR A 128 12.75 19.09 -5.12
C TYR A 128 11.57 18.13 -4.96
N ILE A 129 10.56 18.51 -4.17
CA ILE A 129 9.32 17.72 -4.00
C ILE A 129 8.65 17.44 -5.35
N LYS A 130 8.71 18.41 -6.27
CA LYS A 130 8.19 18.25 -7.63
C LYS A 130 8.82 17.05 -8.35
N GLU A 131 10.14 16.87 -8.26
CA GLU A 131 10.83 15.76 -8.90
C GLU A 131 10.40 14.40 -8.32
N ILE A 132 10.23 14.35 -6.99
CA ILE A 132 9.72 13.15 -6.30
C ILE A 132 8.29 12.83 -6.75
N ARG A 133 7.44 13.85 -6.86
CA ARG A 133 6.07 13.71 -7.37
C ARG A 133 6.04 13.24 -8.81
N ASP A 134 6.88 13.80 -9.68
CA ASP A 134 6.95 13.41 -11.08
C ASP A 134 7.37 11.94 -11.23
N ILE A 135 8.27 11.44 -10.36
CA ILE A 135 8.64 10.00 -10.31
C ILE A 135 7.43 9.15 -9.89
N ASP A 136 6.78 9.48 -8.78
CA ASP A 136 5.64 8.69 -8.27
C ASP A 136 4.45 8.73 -9.25
N GLU A 137 4.18 9.87 -9.88
CA GLU A 137 3.15 9.97 -10.93
C GLU A 137 3.46 9.08 -12.13
N ARG A 138 4.72 9.01 -12.58
CA ARG A 138 5.10 8.09 -13.67
C ARG A 138 4.83 6.66 -13.28
N TYR A 139 5.17 6.25 -12.06
CA TYR A 139 4.86 4.91 -11.57
C TYR A 139 3.34 4.65 -11.53
N ASN A 140 2.57 5.55 -10.94
CA ASN A 140 1.12 5.43 -10.79
C ASN A 140 0.37 5.38 -12.14
N ARG A 141 0.93 6.00 -13.19
CA ARG A 141 0.38 5.93 -14.56
C ARG A 141 0.60 4.58 -15.24
N LYS A 142 1.57 3.78 -14.80
CA LYS A 142 1.84 2.45 -15.39
C LYS A 142 0.72 1.44 -15.08
N LYS A 143 -0.06 1.66 -14.01
CA LYS A 143 -1.17 0.78 -13.57
C LYS A 143 -0.76 -0.69 -13.44
N ILE A 144 0.49 -0.93 -13.06
CA ILE A 144 1.04 -2.26 -12.75
C ILE A 144 1.49 -2.30 -11.29
N ILE A 145 1.77 -3.51 -10.82
CA ILE A 145 2.49 -3.76 -9.57
C ILE A 145 3.88 -4.25 -9.94
N CYS A 146 4.92 -3.57 -9.48
CA CYS A 146 6.33 -3.95 -9.68
C CYS A 146 6.77 -5.02 -8.67
N LEU A 147 8.02 -5.48 -8.81
CA LEU A 147 8.60 -6.49 -7.91
C LEU A 147 8.69 -5.98 -6.46
N GLU A 148 9.16 -4.75 -6.26
CA GLU A 148 9.37 -4.15 -4.94
C GLU A 148 8.04 -3.99 -4.19
N GLU A 149 7.01 -3.53 -4.88
CA GLU A 149 5.67 -3.40 -4.31
C GLU A 149 5.03 -4.76 -3.99
N LYS A 150 5.22 -5.77 -4.86
CA LYS A 150 4.80 -7.14 -4.57
C LYS A 150 5.44 -7.64 -3.28
N GLN A 151 6.76 -7.53 -3.15
CA GLN A 151 7.50 -8.03 -2.00
C GLN A 151 7.06 -7.33 -0.71
N LEU A 152 6.80 -6.03 -0.77
CA LEU A 152 6.25 -5.26 0.33
C LEU A 152 4.87 -5.81 0.76
N ILE A 153 3.95 -5.98 -0.19
CA ILE A 153 2.59 -6.47 0.09
C ILE A 153 2.61 -7.91 0.59
N GLU A 154 3.44 -8.79 0.03
CA GLU A 154 3.59 -10.17 0.49
C GLU A 154 4.06 -10.24 1.94
N LYS A 155 5.05 -9.41 2.30
CA LYS A 155 5.52 -9.33 3.68
C LYS A 155 4.42 -8.85 4.62
N MET A 156 3.71 -7.77 4.26
CA MET A 156 2.58 -7.28 5.06
C MET A 156 1.50 -8.36 5.21
N ILE A 157 1.20 -9.11 4.15
CA ILE A 157 0.25 -10.23 4.19
C ILE A 157 0.71 -11.33 5.16
N GLU A 158 1.98 -11.72 5.11
CA GLU A 158 2.54 -12.75 6.00
C GLU A 158 2.43 -12.32 7.47
N ASP A 159 2.85 -11.10 7.77
CA ASP A 159 2.80 -10.53 9.12
C ASP A 159 1.34 -10.36 9.59
N PHE A 160 0.42 -9.96 8.71
CA PHE A 160 -1.02 -9.88 9.02
C PHE A 160 -1.62 -11.27 9.32
N LYS A 161 -1.32 -12.28 8.50
CA LYS A 161 -1.81 -13.65 8.71
C LYS A 161 -1.39 -14.20 10.07
N SER A 162 -0.21 -13.82 10.57
CA SER A 162 0.25 -14.23 11.91
C SER A 162 -0.68 -13.77 13.04
N LYS A 163 -1.45 -12.69 12.80
CA LYS A 163 -2.41 -12.09 13.75
C LYS A 163 -3.84 -12.62 13.63
N LEU A 164 -4.17 -13.37 12.58
CA LEU A 164 -5.49 -13.95 12.38
C LEU A 164 -5.73 -15.26 13.16
N ASN A 165 -4.77 -15.66 14.01
CA ASN A 165 -4.78 -16.89 14.81
C ASN A 165 -5.56 -16.74 16.12
#